data_AF-A0AAD3ZFL4-F1
#
_entry.id   AF-A0AAD3ZFL4-F1
#
_cell.length_a   1.000
_cell.length_b   1.000
_cell.length_c   1.000
_cell.angle_alpha   90.00
_cell.angle_beta   90.00
_cell.angle_gamma   90.00
#
_symmetry.space_group_name_H-M   'P 1'
#
loop_
_entity.id
_entity.type
_entity.pdbx_description
1 polymer ?
#
loop_
_entity_poly.entity_id
_entity_poly.type
_entity_poly.pdbx_seq_one_letter_code
_entity_poly.pdbx_strand_id
1 'polypeptide(L)'
;MNAFKGSLSASEACTLVAQGFRQGFPEARVVEIPLADGGDGTIDVLVAARGGNVQHVEVAGPYNEPVDSKVGLLPGGTAVIESAGCSGLALAPPGERNVFAATSYGVGELMVWAARHGAGRIIVGIGGTAMNDGGIGMVQAAGGRVLDKAGRQVAQGIYGLQQASHVELGDIPANFQDIEVIAICDVENPLAGPEGATRVYGPQKGIKVCQLREVDDYMDRYGSILGRDLGRDPRLVPRAGAGGGLAAALWAFFGAKLGDGANFILEEAGCIDEIAGAGIIVTGEGKVDSQTEKGKVPYAVAKAGSKHGVPVVVLGGSLGDSVIHGYPAEFCSVFDSTTGPGTIEEAIERTRLTLPFAARQIAGLSRAMLLRSPARRELSAGGVVIRSNLGKLQVLMIEDRFGFLALPKGHVDQGESFEQAALREVKEETGIECKLIARTGSHTYRFLDSCCSPVEKTVHYYVMKQAGGEIRPQPGESAEVMWVGEESVNSIKTYPNVKEVIGQSLAIYAKLAQKQT
;
A
#
# COMPACT_ATOMS: atom_id res chain seq x y z
N MET A 1 -1.43 1.47 0.30
CA MET A 1 -1.37 1.73 1.77
C MET A 1 -1.50 3.22 2.03
N ASN A 2 -2.05 3.64 3.18
CA ASN A 2 -1.90 5.02 3.67
C ASN A 2 -0.61 5.15 4.50
N ALA A 3 -0.22 6.37 4.86
CA ALA A 3 0.86 6.63 5.78
C ALA A 3 0.56 6.09 7.19
N PHE A 4 1.61 5.61 7.86
CA PHE A 4 1.59 5.27 9.28
C PHE A 4 2.08 6.50 10.03
N LYS A 5 1.16 7.43 10.34
CA LYS A 5 1.46 8.76 10.89
C LYS A 5 2.46 8.67 12.05
N GLY A 6 3.55 9.43 11.95
CA GLY A 6 4.65 9.44 12.92
C GLY A 6 5.69 8.33 12.76
N SER A 7 5.54 7.40 11.80
CA SER A 7 6.46 6.28 11.56
C SER A 7 6.90 6.17 10.09
N LEU A 8 5.96 5.93 9.17
CA LEU A 8 6.26 5.63 7.76
C LEU A 8 5.38 6.45 6.81
N SER A 9 5.96 6.89 5.70
CA SER A 9 5.21 7.39 4.54
C SER A 9 4.37 6.27 3.90
N ALA A 10 3.39 6.64 3.08
CA ALA A 10 2.56 5.68 2.33
C ALA A 10 3.41 4.77 1.42
N SER A 11 4.44 5.34 0.77
CA SER A 11 5.36 4.61 -0.11
C SER A 11 6.22 3.61 0.66
N GLU A 12 6.77 4.01 1.81
CA GLU A 12 7.55 3.10 2.67
C GLU A 12 6.69 1.97 3.22
N ALA A 13 5.46 2.28 3.66
CA ALA A 13 4.51 1.26 4.11
C ALA A 13 4.18 0.26 2.99
N CYS A 14 3.94 0.72 1.76
CA CYS A 14 3.75 -0.16 0.60
C CYS A 14 4.97 -1.06 0.36
N THR A 15 6.18 -0.48 0.36
CA THR A 15 7.42 -1.22 0.12
C THR A 15 7.62 -2.33 1.15
N LEU A 16 7.42 -2.03 2.43
CA LEU A 16 7.59 -3.02 3.51
C LEU A 16 6.53 -4.12 3.44
N VAL A 17 5.26 -3.76 3.22
CA VAL A 17 4.19 -4.77 3.04
C VAL A 17 4.48 -5.65 1.84
N ALA A 18 4.92 -5.07 0.72
CA ALA A 18 5.27 -5.80 -0.48
C ALA A 18 6.47 -6.75 -0.28
N GLN A 19 7.51 -6.31 0.46
CA GLN A 19 8.62 -7.17 0.85
C GLN A 19 8.15 -8.38 1.67
N GLY A 20 7.30 -8.14 2.68
CA GLY A 20 6.69 -9.20 3.48
C GLY A 20 5.88 -10.17 2.61
N PHE A 21 5.07 -9.63 1.70
CA PHE A 21 4.26 -10.42 0.78
C PHE A 21 5.09 -11.31 -0.14
N ARG A 22 6.15 -10.76 -0.75
CA ARG A 22 7.06 -11.53 -1.62
C ARG A 22 7.80 -12.64 -0.85
N GLN A 23 8.08 -12.45 0.44
CA GLN A 23 8.68 -13.49 1.28
C GLN A 23 7.69 -14.61 1.64
N GLY A 24 6.44 -14.27 1.94
CA GLY A 24 5.41 -15.24 2.34
C GLY A 24 4.75 -15.94 1.14
N PHE A 25 4.70 -15.27 -0.01
CA PHE A 25 4.10 -15.74 -1.24
C PHE A 25 4.98 -15.39 -2.46
N PRO A 26 6.08 -16.15 -2.69
CA PRO A 26 7.06 -15.84 -3.73
C PRO A 26 6.52 -15.85 -5.16
N GLU A 27 5.48 -16.65 -5.44
CA GLU A 27 4.88 -16.76 -6.76
C GLU A 27 3.95 -15.58 -7.10
N ALA A 28 3.55 -14.77 -6.11
CA ALA A 28 2.60 -13.68 -6.30
C ALA A 28 3.20 -12.47 -7.03
N ARG A 29 2.45 -11.92 -7.99
CA ARG A 29 2.69 -10.59 -8.53
C ARG A 29 2.20 -9.54 -7.52
N VAL A 30 3.10 -8.68 -7.06
CA VAL A 30 2.79 -7.62 -6.09
C VAL A 30 2.88 -6.26 -6.78
N VAL A 31 1.76 -5.52 -6.78
CA VAL A 31 1.65 -4.15 -7.27
C VAL A 31 1.56 -3.20 -6.07
N GLU A 32 2.39 -2.16 -6.06
CA GLU A 32 2.52 -1.23 -4.95
C GLU A 32 1.82 0.08 -5.31
N ILE A 33 0.78 0.44 -4.56
CA ILE A 33 0.01 1.67 -4.79
C ILE A 33 -0.06 2.44 -3.47
N PRO A 34 0.82 3.43 -3.25
CA PRO A 34 0.70 4.35 -2.13
C PRO A 34 -0.53 5.22 -2.33
N LEU A 35 -1.25 5.51 -1.25
CA LEU A 35 -2.48 6.29 -1.25
C LEU A 35 -2.44 7.31 -0.11
N ALA A 36 -3.25 8.35 -0.23
CA ALA A 36 -3.45 9.38 0.79
C ALA A 36 -4.95 9.73 0.89
N ASP A 37 -5.33 10.46 1.94
CA ASP A 37 -6.71 10.85 2.26
C ASP A 37 -7.01 12.32 1.93
N GLY A 38 -6.12 13.02 1.22
CA GLY A 38 -6.22 14.45 0.92
C GLY A 38 -5.46 15.33 1.92
N GLY A 39 -4.83 14.74 2.92
CA GLY A 39 -3.87 15.40 3.81
C GLY A 39 -2.43 15.38 3.30
N ASP A 40 -1.50 15.43 4.27
CA ASP A 40 -0.05 15.37 4.06
C ASP A 40 0.38 14.13 3.27
N GLY A 41 1.20 14.31 2.23
CA GLY A 41 1.72 13.26 1.37
C GLY A 41 0.88 12.93 0.13
N THR A 42 -0.21 13.66 -0.11
CA THR A 42 -1.02 13.59 -1.34
C THR A 42 -0.22 13.96 -2.59
N ILE A 43 0.64 14.99 -2.53
CA ILE A 43 1.53 15.41 -3.62
C ILE A 43 2.45 14.26 -4.00
N ASP A 44 3.13 13.67 -3.03
CA ASP A 44 4.10 12.60 -3.26
C ASP A 44 3.42 11.36 -3.88
N VAL A 45 2.22 11.02 -3.39
CA VAL A 45 1.40 9.93 -3.92
C VAL A 45 1.00 10.16 -5.38
N LEU A 46 0.41 11.32 -5.69
CA LEU A 46 -0.10 11.59 -7.04
C LEU A 46 1.04 11.79 -8.05
N VAL A 47 2.14 12.42 -7.64
CA VAL A 47 3.35 12.58 -8.48
C VAL A 47 3.95 11.21 -8.82
N ALA A 48 4.07 10.32 -7.84
CA ALA A 48 4.56 8.96 -8.05
C ALA A 48 3.64 8.14 -8.97
N ALA A 49 2.33 8.24 -8.78
CA ALA A 49 1.34 7.48 -9.55
C ALA A 49 1.22 7.94 -11.01
N ARG A 50 1.31 9.25 -11.27
CA ARG A 50 1.01 9.84 -12.59
C ARG A 50 2.24 10.31 -13.36
N GLY A 51 3.44 10.19 -12.81
CA GLY A 51 4.69 10.59 -13.46
C GLY A 51 4.83 12.11 -13.55
N GLY A 52 4.76 12.79 -12.40
CA GLY A 52 4.92 14.24 -12.28
C GLY A 52 6.30 14.68 -11.76
N ASN A 53 6.40 15.94 -11.38
CA ASN A 53 7.53 16.46 -10.60
C ASN A 53 7.04 17.31 -9.42
N VAL A 54 7.90 17.48 -8.42
CA VAL A 54 7.65 18.36 -7.27
C VAL A 54 8.47 19.63 -7.47
N GLN A 55 7.84 20.78 -7.30
CA GLN A 55 8.48 22.08 -7.28
C GLN A 55 8.40 22.69 -5.88
N HIS A 56 9.48 23.33 -5.47
CA HIS A 56 9.59 24.04 -4.20
C HIS A 56 9.30 25.52 -4.42
N VAL A 57 8.45 26.09 -3.57
CA VAL A 57 7.96 27.47 -3.67
C VAL A 57 7.93 28.09 -2.29
N GLU A 58 8.67 29.18 -2.11
CA GLU A 58 8.61 29.99 -0.88
C GLU A 58 7.29 30.78 -0.84
N VAL A 59 6.53 30.57 0.23
CA VAL A 59 5.22 31.21 0.46
C VAL A 59 5.07 31.60 1.93
N ALA A 60 4.02 32.36 2.26
CA ALA A 60 3.68 32.70 3.63
C ALA A 60 3.25 31.48 4.44
N GLY A 61 3.90 31.30 5.59
CA GLY A 61 3.55 30.36 6.65
C GLY A 61 2.26 30.74 7.38
N PRO A 62 1.83 29.93 8.37
CA PRO A 62 0.62 30.22 9.14
C PRO A 62 0.68 31.56 9.88
N TYR A 63 1.85 32.15 10.17
CA TYR A 63 1.96 33.49 10.77
C TYR A 63 2.70 34.51 9.90
N ASN A 64 2.73 34.29 8.57
CA ASN A 64 3.37 35.10 7.52
C ASN A 64 4.92 35.06 7.47
N GLU A 65 5.58 34.27 8.31
CA GLU A 65 6.97 33.88 8.09
C GLU A 65 7.13 33.11 6.77
N PRO A 66 8.18 33.33 5.97
CA PRO A 66 8.41 32.53 4.77
C PRO A 66 8.64 31.06 5.09
N VAL A 67 7.95 30.18 4.37
CA VAL A 67 8.11 28.72 4.44
C VAL A 67 8.32 28.15 3.04
N ASP A 68 9.23 27.19 2.92
CA ASP A 68 9.44 26.44 1.69
C ASP A 68 8.35 25.36 1.59
N SER A 69 7.44 25.52 0.64
CA SER A 69 6.33 24.61 0.41
C SER A 69 6.46 23.89 -0.93
N LYS A 70 5.64 22.86 -1.14
CA LYS A 70 5.70 22.01 -2.34
C LYS A 70 4.45 22.18 -3.21
N VAL A 71 4.66 22.11 -4.53
CA VAL A 71 3.60 21.95 -5.52
C VAL A 71 3.93 20.74 -6.39
N GLY A 72 3.00 19.79 -6.49
CA GLY A 72 3.09 18.69 -7.44
C GLY A 72 2.61 19.14 -8.82
N LEU A 73 3.41 18.96 -9.86
CA LEU A 73 3.01 19.20 -11.25
C LEU A 73 2.86 17.84 -11.94
N LEU A 74 1.64 17.54 -12.36
CA LEU A 74 1.30 16.30 -13.05
C LEU A 74 1.16 16.54 -14.57
N PRO A 75 1.33 15.49 -15.40
CA PRO A 75 1.02 15.57 -16.82
C PRO A 75 -0.40 16.07 -17.09
N GLY A 76 -0.59 16.78 -18.20
CA GLY A 76 -1.89 17.36 -18.56
C GLY A 76 -2.22 18.69 -17.86
N GLY A 77 -1.23 19.34 -17.23
CA GLY A 77 -1.39 20.68 -16.65
C GLY A 77 -2.17 20.70 -15.34
N THR A 78 -2.04 19.65 -14.52
CA THR A 78 -2.64 19.60 -13.19
C THR A 78 -1.60 19.95 -12.13
N ALA A 79 -1.93 20.89 -11.25
CA ALA A 79 -1.15 21.19 -10.05
C ALA A 79 -1.81 20.58 -8.82
N VAL A 80 -1.01 20.08 -7.88
CA VAL A 80 -1.44 19.53 -6.59
C VAL A 80 -0.80 20.35 -5.48
N ILE A 81 -1.62 20.86 -4.58
CA ILE A 81 -1.24 21.73 -3.47
C ILE A 81 -1.74 21.09 -2.17
N GLU A 82 -0.94 21.16 -1.11
CA GLU A 82 -1.35 20.73 0.23
C GLU A 82 -1.39 21.91 1.18
N SER A 83 -2.54 22.15 1.82
CA SER A 83 -2.66 23.24 2.79
C SER A 83 -1.73 23.07 3.99
N ALA A 84 -1.38 21.83 4.34
CA ALA A 84 -0.48 21.54 5.45
C ALA A 84 0.95 22.06 5.21
N GLY A 85 1.38 22.13 3.95
CA GLY A 85 2.74 22.55 3.59
C GLY A 85 3.03 24.03 3.79
N CYS A 86 2.00 24.88 3.91
CA CYS A 86 2.16 26.32 4.13
C CYS A 86 1.31 26.87 5.28
N SER A 87 0.21 26.20 5.63
CA SER A 87 -0.72 26.64 6.68
C SER A 87 -1.01 25.52 7.67
N GLY A 88 -0.06 24.59 7.83
CA GLY A 88 -0.20 23.38 8.65
C GLY A 88 0.11 23.57 10.12
N LEU A 89 -0.51 22.74 10.96
CA LEU A 89 -0.33 22.70 12.41
C LEU A 89 1.08 22.24 12.81
N ALA A 90 1.77 21.50 11.94
CA ALA A 90 3.15 21.06 12.13
C ALA A 90 4.17 22.22 12.04
N LEU A 91 3.81 23.30 11.35
CA LEU A 91 4.63 24.52 11.24
C LEU A 91 4.51 25.43 12.47
N ALA A 92 3.57 25.14 13.37
CA ALA A 92 3.30 25.92 14.57
C ALA A 92 3.60 25.12 15.85
N PRO A 93 4.74 25.37 16.54
CA PRO A 93 5.07 24.73 17.80
C PRO A 93 3.95 24.90 18.83
N PRO A 94 3.62 23.89 19.67
CA PRO A 94 2.47 23.94 20.59
C PRO A 94 2.40 25.19 21.49
N GLY A 95 3.55 25.74 21.90
CA GLY A 95 3.63 26.94 22.73
C GLY A 95 3.45 28.27 21.98
N GLU A 96 3.53 28.26 20.65
CA GLU A 96 3.51 29.47 19.80
C GLU A 96 2.24 29.56 18.95
N ARG A 97 1.32 28.59 19.10
CA ARG A 97 0.07 28.53 18.34
C ARG A 97 -0.85 29.70 18.67
N ASN A 98 -0.98 30.63 17.73
CA ASN A 98 -1.98 31.69 17.77
C ASN A 98 -3.02 31.54 16.66
N VAL A 99 -4.02 30.68 16.86
CA VAL A 99 -5.10 30.43 15.89
C VAL A 99 -5.84 31.69 15.42
N PHE A 100 -5.86 32.77 16.22
CA PHE A 100 -6.52 34.01 15.81
C PHE A 100 -5.77 34.76 14.69
N ALA A 101 -4.44 34.65 14.69
CA ALA A 101 -3.58 35.23 13.65
C ALA A 101 -3.28 34.24 12.51
N ALA A 102 -3.48 32.94 12.74
CA ALA A 102 -3.17 31.90 11.77
C ALA A 102 -3.89 32.12 10.43
N THR A 103 -3.16 32.10 9.33
CA THR A 103 -3.65 32.49 8.00
C THR A 103 -3.56 31.36 6.97
N SER A 104 -4.44 31.40 5.97
CA SER A 104 -4.40 30.57 4.76
C SER A 104 -3.68 31.22 3.57
N TYR A 105 -3.00 32.36 3.79
CA TYR A 105 -2.41 33.19 2.73
C TYR A 105 -1.49 32.42 1.78
N GLY A 106 -0.58 31.59 2.30
CA GLY A 106 0.31 30.77 1.49
C GLY A 106 -0.40 29.83 0.52
N VAL A 107 -1.60 29.34 0.87
CA VAL A 107 -2.40 28.50 -0.06
C VAL A 107 -2.79 29.29 -1.30
N GLY A 108 -3.19 30.55 -1.13
CA GLY A 108 -3.53 31.43 -2.24
C GLY A 108 -2.31 31.78 -3.09
N GLU A 109 -1.13 31.96 -2.47
CA GLU A 109 0.13 32.15 -3.20
C GLU A 109 0.49 30.94 -4.05
N LEU A 110 0.34 29.71 -3.52
CA LEU A 110 0.56 28.47 -4.28
C LEU A 110 -0.44 28.34 -5.44
N MET A 111 -1.71 28.69 -5.23
CA MET A 111 -2.71 28.69 -6.30
C MET A 111 -2.37 29.68 -7.41
N VAL A 112 -2.01 30.92 -7.05
CA VAL A 112 -1.60 31.95 -8.02
C VAL A 112 -0.33 31.52 -8.76
N TRP A 113 0.63 30.91 -8.05
CA TRP A 113 1.82 30.35 -8.64
C TRP A 113 1.46 29.27 -9.67
N ALA A 114 0.61 28.30 -9.31
CA ALA A 114 0.19 27.22 -10.20
C ALA A 114 -0.52 27.76 -11.46
N ALA A 115 -1.43 28.74 -11.28
CA ALA A 115 -2.12 29.39 -12.39
C ALA A 115 -1.15 30.12 -13.34
N ARG A 116 -0.13 30.81 -12.81
CA ARG A 116 0.91 31.47 -13.61
C ARG A 116 1.81 30.48 -14.37
N HIS A 117 1.93 29.27 -13.87
CA HIS A 117 2.66 28.18 -14.52
C HIS A 117 1.79 27.34 -15.45
N GLY A 118 0.60 27.85 -15.82
CA GLY A 118 -0.25 27.25 -16.85
C GLY A 118 -1.04 26.03 -16.39
N ALA A 119 -1.25 25.85 -15.08
CA ALA A 119 -2.14 24.81 -14.59
C ALA A 119 -3.58 25.07 -15.08
N GLY A 120 -4.17 24.11 -15.80
CA GLY A 120 -5.58 24.11 -16.17
C GLY A 120 -6.48 23.45 -15.12
N ARG A 121 -5.86 22.75 -14.16
CA ARG A 121 -6.53 22.08 -13.04
C ARG A 121 -5.69 22.21 -11.77
N ILE A 122 -6.31 22.52 -10.64
CA ILE A 122 -5.65 22.64 -9.34
C ILE A 122 -6.38 21.77 -8.33
N ILE A 123 -5.69 20.77 -7.78
CA ILE A 123 -6.15 19.92 -6.69
C ILE A 123 -5.55 20.47 -5.39
N VAL A 124 -6.41 20.78 -4.41
CA VAL A 124 -6.03 21.29 -3.10
C VAL A 124 -6.41 20.26 -2.04
N GLY A 125 -5.40 19.63 -1.45
CA GLY A 125 -5.53 18.78 -0.27
C GLY A 125 -5.74 19.62 0.98
N ILE A 126 -6.89 19.45 1.63
CA ILE A 126 -7.32 20.23 2.79
C ILE A 126 -7.24 19.34 4.03
N GLY A 127 -6.10 19.42 4.73
CA GLY A 127 -5.84 18.63 5.91
C GLY A 127 -4.75 19.26 6.78
N GLY A 128 -4.73 18.89 8.07
CA GLY A 128 -3.64 19.26 8.98
C GLY A 128 -3.44 20.76 9.22
N THR A 129 -4.45 21.61 8.99
CA THR A 129 -4.33 23.08 9.03
C THR A 129 -4.17 23.66 10.44
N ALA A 130 -3.39 24.73 10.60
CA ALA A 130 -3.29 25.54 11.82
C ALA A 130 -4.37 26.63 11.93
N MET A 131 -4.90 27.09 10.81
CA MET A 131 -5.81 28.24 10.75
C MET A 131 -7.28 27.89 10.94
N ASN A 132 -8.08 28.92 11.23
CA ASN A 132 -9.55 28.85 11.26
C ASN A 132 -10.14 30.17 10.71
N ASP A 133 -9.58 30.64 9.60
CA ASP A 133 -9.78 31.97 9.03
C ASP A 133 -10.87 32.03 7.94
N GLY A 134 -11.56 30.92 7.67
CA GLY A 134 -12.56 30.85 6.61
C GLY A 134 -11.98 30.95 5.21
N GLY A 135 -10.68 30.74 5.02
CA GLY A 135 -10.01 30.93 3.75
C GLY A 135 -9.80 32.40 3.37
N ILE A 136 -9.97 33.35 4.31
CA ILE A 136 -9.74 34.78 4.04
C ILE A 136 -8.33 34.98 3.50
N GLY A 137 -7.29 34.47 4.18
CA GLY A 137 -5.91 34.66 3.74
C GLY A 137 -5.68 34.22 2.29
N MET A 138 -6.14 33.02 1.92
CA MET A 138 -6.06 32.47 0.56
C MET A 138 -6.72 33.39 -0.47
N VAL A 139 -7.94 33.88 -0.17
CA VAL A 139 -8.66 34.81 -1.06
C VAL A 139 -7.87 36.11 -1.24
N GLN A 140 -7.31 36.65 -0.15
CA GLN A 140 -6.53 37.88 -0.19
C GLN A 140 -5.26 37.72 -1.03
N ALA A 141 -4.51 36.63 -0.86
CA ALA A 141 -3.32 36.31 -1.65
C ALA A 141 -3.65 36.15 -3.15
N ALA A 142 -4.82 35.59 -3.45
CA ALA A 142 -5.29 35.46 -4.82
C ALA A 142 -5.72 36.78 -5.47
N GLY A 143 -5.86 37.88 -4.70
CA GLY A 143 -6.31 39.19 -5.19
C GLY A 143 -7.76 39.53 -4.84
N GLY A 144 -8.48 38.62 -4.18
CA GLY A 144 -9.84 38.83 -3.72
C GLY A 144 -9.90 39.74 -2.51
N ARG A 145 -11.06 40.34 -2.28
CA ARG A 145 -11.23 41.32 -1.19
C ARG A 145 -12.30 40.87 -0.21
N VAL A 146 -11.91 40.87 1.06
CA VAL A 146 -12.80 40.68 2.20
C VAL A 146 -12.72 41.97 2.99
N LEU A 147 -13.85 42.68 3.09
CA LEU A 147 -13.92 44.06 3.51
C LEU A 147 -14.70 44.22 4.81
N ASP A 148 -14.27 45.17 5.64
CA ASP A 148 -15.00 45.62 6.82
C ASP A 148 -16.18 46.54 6.45
N LYS A 149 -16.93 47.00 7.46
CA LYS A 149 -18.06 47.94 7.26
C LYS A 149 -17.66 49.29 6.66
N ALA A 150 -16.39 49.67 6.73
CA ALA A 150 -15.85 50.90 6.18
C ALA A 150 -15.26 50.71 4.77
N GLY A 151 -15.40 49.52 4.18
CA GLY A 151 -14.87 49.19 2.86
C GLY A 151 -13.35 48.97 2.84
N ARG A 152 -12.73 48.70 3.99
CA ARG A 152 -11.28 48.44 4.09
C ARG A 152 -11.03 46.94 4.15
N GLN A 153 -9.90 46.51 3.59
CA GLN A 153 -9.47 45.12 3.67
C GLN A 153 -9.35 44.69 5.14
N VAL A 154 -9.97 43.56 5.49
CA VAL A 154 -9.87 43.00 6.85
C VAL A 154 -8.48 42.39 7.08
N ALA A 155 -8.09 42.29 8.36
CA ALA A 155 -6.91 41.52 8.75
C ALA A 155 -7.03 40.05 8.34
N GLN A 156 -5.92 39.31 8.31
CA GLN A 156 -5.95 37.86 8.15
C GLN A 156 -6.43 37.15 9.44
N GLY A 157 -6.70 35.84 9.35
CA GLY A 157 -7.06 35.03 10.50
C GLY A 157 -8.50 35.25 11.00
N ILE A 158 -8.76 34.79 12.23
CA ILE A 158 -10.06 34.99 12.90
C ILE A 158 -10.32 36.48 13.13
N TYR A 159 -9.28 37.30 13.32
CA TYR A 159 -9.42 38.75 13.42
C TYR A 159 -10.10 39.36 12.19
N GLY A 160 -9.82 38.80 11.01
CA GLY A 160 -10.50 39.12 9.76
C GLY A 160 -11.97 38.71 9.75
N LEU A 161 -12.24 37.46 10.13
CA LEU A 161 -13.61 36.92 10.21
C LEU A 161 -14.51 37.76 11.12
N GLN A 162 -13.96 38.26 12.23
CA GLN A 162 -14.69 39.15 13.15
C GLN A 162 -15.11 40.47 12.49
N GLN A 163 -14.35 40.96 11.52
CA GLN A 163 -14.57 42.26 10.88
C GLN A 163 -15.31 42.16 9.54
N ALA A 164 -15.30 40.98 8.91
CA ALA A 164 -15.87 40.75 7.59
C ALA A 164 -17.33 41.23 7.49
N SER A 165 -17.59 42.03 6.46
CA SER A 165 -18.88 42.65 6.18
C SER A 165 -19.28 42.54 4.70
N HIS A 166 -18.32 42.56 3.78
CA HIS A 166 -18.56 42.42 2.34
C HIS A 166 -17.43 41.63 1.68
N VAL A 167 -17.71 40.95 0.58
CA VAL A 167 -16.69 40.29 -0.25
C VAL A 167 -16.86 40.64 -1.72
N GLU A 168 -15.75 40.66 -2.46
CA GLU A 168 -15.74 40.84 -3.91
C GLU A 168 -14.55 40.10 -4.54
N LEU A 169 -14.67 39.76 -5.83
CA LEU A 169 -13.61 39.04 -6.57
C LEU A 169 -12.32 39.87 -6.71
N GLY A 170 -12.39 41.19 -6.60
CA GLY A 170 -11.23 42.07 -6.63
C GLY A 170 -10.35 41.86 -7.87
N ASP A 171 -9.05 41.67 -7.62
CA ASP A 171 -8.00 41.49 -8.61
C ASP A 171 -7.63 40.01 -8.82
N ILE A 172 -8.54 39.07 -8.50
CA ILE A 172 -8.34 37.64 -8.78
C ILE A 172 -8.04 37.46 -10.27
N PRO A 173 -6.92 36.79 -10.65
CA PRO A 173 -6.57 36.60 -12.04
C PRO A 173 -7.71 35.96 -12.85
N ALA A 174 -8.05 36.58 -13.98
CA ALA A 174 -9.21 36.17 -14.77
C ALA A 174 -9.15 34.70 -15.24
N ASN A 175 -7.95 34.16 -15.43
CA ASN A 175 -7.75 32.76 -15.82
C ASN A 175 -8.25 31.75 -14.77
N PHE A 176 -8.45 32.13 -13.50
CA PHE A 176 -9.09 31.25 -12.52
C PHE A 176 -10.53 30.85 -12.89
N GLN A 177 -11.19 31.58 -13.79
CA GLN A 177 -12.51 31.16 -14.31
C GLN A 177 -12.43 29.93 -15.20
N ASP A 178 -11.29 29.70 -15.85
CA ASP A 178 -11.06 28.58 -16.77
C ASP A 178 -10.33 27.41 -16.10
N ILE A 179 -9.80 27.61 -14.89
CA ILE A 179 -9.09 26.58 -14.13
C ILE A 179 -10.09 25.74 -13.34
N GLU A 180 -10.05 24.42 -13.51
CA GLU A 180 -10.80 23.52 -12.65
C GLU A 180 -10.14 23.42 -11.27
N VAL A 181 -10.80 23.93 -10.24
CA VAL A 181 -10.34 23.78 -8.85
C VAL A 181 -11.07 22.62 -8.18
N ILE A 182 -10.33 21.75 -7.50
CA ILE A 182 -10.86 20.62 -6.75
C ILE A 182 -10.28 20.68 -5.34
N ALA A 183 -11.14 20.63 -4.34
CA ALA A 183 -10.77 20.62 -2.95
C ALA A 183 -11.12 19.27 -2.34
N ILE A 184 -10.13 18.57 -1.81
CA ILE A 184 -10.30 17.23 -1.25
C ILE A 184 -10.01 17.19 0.24
N CYS A 185 -10.85 16.48 0.99
CA CYS A 185 -10.70 16.29 2.43
C CYS A 185 -11.38 14.99 2.89
N ASP A 186 -11.05 14.58 4.11
CA ASP A 186 -11.54 13.36 4.78
C ASP A 186 -12.71 13.62 5.75
N VAL A 187 -13.24 14.85 5.78
CA VAL A 187 -14.28 15.27 6.73
C VAL A 187 -15.51 15.82 6.03
N GLU A 188 -16.70 15.56 6.59
CA GLU A 188 -17.98 16.04 6.03
C GLU A 188 -18.53 17.29 6.72
N ASN A 189 -17.85 17.77 7.75
CA ASN A 189 -18.30 18.82 8.65
C ASN A 189 -18.77 20.08 7.90
N PRO A 190 -19.93 20.65 8.27
CA PRO A 190 -20.41 21.91 7.70
C PRO A 190 -19.53 23.08 8.13
N LEU A 191 -19.77 24.26 7.55
CA LEU A 191 -18.99 25.46 7.84
C LEU A 191 -19.05 25.85 9.32
N ALA A 192 -20.26 25.91 9.89
CA ALA A 192 -20.54 26.37 11.25
C ALA A 192 -21.63 25.51 11.93
N GLY A 193 -21.87 25.73 13.22
CA GLY A 193 -22.84 25.00 14.03
C GLY A 193 -22.19 23.93 14.91
N PRO A 194 -22.98 23.09 15.61
CA PRO A 194 -22.46 22.14 16.60
C PRO A 194 -21.39 21.17 16.05
N GLU A 195 -21.49 20.81 14.79
CA GLU A 195 -20.53 19.96 14.07
C GLU A 195 -19.63 20.77 13.11
N GLY A 196 -19.66 22.09 13.19
CA GLY A 196 -18.91 22.99 12.31
C GLY A 196 -17.41 23.02 12.57
N ALA A 197 -16.69 23.66 11.64
CA ALA A 197 -15.23 23.78 11.64
C ALA A 197 -14.66 24.19 13.01
N THR A 198 -15.17 25.30 13.55
CA THR A 198 -14.70 25.90 14.80
C THR A 198 -14.98 24.98 16.00
N ARG A 199 -16.18 24.39 16.06
CA ARG A 199 -16.61 23.58 17.21
C ARG A 199 -15.86 22.27 17.33
N VAL A 200 -15.58 21.62 16.20
CA VAL A 200 -14.94 20.31 16.16
C VAL A 200 -13.40 20.43 16.17
N TYR A 201 -12.85 21.33 15.36
CA TYR A 201 -11.39 21.40 15.13
C TYR A 201 -10.72 22.63 15.74
N GLY A 202 -11.48 23.60 16.25
CA GLY A 202 -10.93 24.77 16.94
C GLY A 202 -10.09 24.45 18.19
N PRO A 203 -10.53 23.52 19.08
CA PRO A 203 -9.79 23.24 20.32
C PRO A 203 -8.35 22.77 20.09
N GLN A 204 -8.12 21.85 19.15
CA GLN A 204 -6.78 21.35 18.84
C GLN A 204 -5.85 22.41 18.22
N LYS A 205 -6.42 23.48 17.65
CA LYS A 205 -5.70 24.63 17.09
C LYS A 205 -5.42 25.70 18.14
N GLY A 206 -6.04 25.63 19.32
CA GLY A 206 -5.83 26.56 20.44
C GLY A 206 -7.01 27.50 20.75
N ILE A 207 -8.19 27.29 20.15
CA ILE A 207 -9.38 28.08 20.52
C ILE A 207 -9.88 27.61 21.88
N LYS A 208 -10.01 28.53 22.84
CA LYS A 208 -10.53 28.21 24.18
C LYS A 208 -12.00 27.85 24.10
N VAL A 209 -12.45 26.93 24.96
CA VAL A 209 -13.85 26.46 25.02
C VAL A 209 -14.85 27.61 25.13
N CYS A 210 -14.53 28.66 25.91
CA CYS A 210 -15.38 29.84 26.07
C CYS A 210 -15.51 30.70 24.79
N GLN A 211 -14.57 30.61 23.85
CA GLN A 211 -14.54 31.37 22.61
C GLN A 211 -15.15 30.61 21.42
N LEU A 212 -15.36 29.29 21.55
CA LEU A 212 -15.80 28.44 20.45
C LEU A 212 -17.12 28.91 19.83
N ARG A 213 -18.10 29.31 20.64
CA ARG A 213 -19.40 29.78 20.15
C ARG A 213 -19.26 31.09 19.38
N GLU A 214 -18.52 32.04 19.93
CA GLU A 214 -18.34 33.36 19.32
C GLU A 214 -17.61 33.26 17.96
N VAL A 215 -16.55 32.45 17.88
CA VAL A 215 -15.82 32.25 16.62
C VAL A 215 -16.66 31.47 15.59
N ASP A 216 -17.51 30.55 16.03
CA ASP A 216 -18.45 29.83 15.17
C ASP A 216 -19.52 30.78 14.59
N ASP A 217 -20.03 31.72 15.39
CA ASP A 217 -20.95 32.76 14.94
C ASP A 217 -20.29 33.69 13.88
N TYR A 218 -18.99 33.99 14.01
CA TYR A 218 -18.24 34.71 12.98
C TYR A 218 -18.17 33.93 11.66
N MET A 219 -17.96 32.62 11.74
CA MET A 219 -17.89 31.75 10.57
C MET A 219 -19.26 31.61 9.88
N ASP A 220 -20.35 31.46 10.65
CA ASP A 220 -21.71 31.42 10.09
C ASP A 220 -22.05 32.73 9.37
N ARG A 221 -21.75 33.87 10.00
CA ARG A 221 -21.95 35.18 9.38
C ARG A 221 -21.12 35.32 8.09
N TYR A 222 -19.88 34.86 8.10
CA TYR A 222 -19.03 34.88 6.90
C TYR A 222 -19.63 34.04 5.77
N GLY A 223 -20.16 32.84 6.07
CA GLY A 223 -20.92 32.04 5.09
C GLY A 223 -22.12 32.78 4.49
N SER A 224 -22.88 33.49 5.32
CA SER A 224 -24.00 34.34 4.85
C SER A 224 -23.52 35.50 3.94
N ILE A 225 -22.37 36.10 4.25
CA ILE A 225 -21.75 37.16 3.43
C ILE A 225 -21.35 36.59 2.05
N LEU A 226 -20.71 35.42 2.00
CA LEU A 226 -20.39 34.73 0.75
C LEU A 226 -21.64 34.46 -0.10
N GLY A 227 -22.72 33.99 0.54
CA GLY A 227 -24.01 33.78 -0.12
C GLY A 227 -24.62 35.05 -0.70
N ARG A 228 -24.59 36.15 0.06
CA ARG A 228 -25.15 37.44 -0.34
C ARG A 228 -24.39 38.07 -1.51
N ASP A 229 -23.05 38.07 -1.43
CA ASP A 229 -22.22 38.87 -2.35
C ASP A 229 -21.75 38.08 -3.58
N LEU A 230 -21.53 36.76 -3.45
CA LEU A 230 -21.07 35.89 -4.54
C LEU A 230 -22.19 34.96 -5.06
N GLY A 231 -23.37 34.99 -4.45
CA GLY A 231 -24.49 34.11 -4.82
C GLY A 231 -24.27 32.64 -4.44
N ARG A 232 -23.30 32.36 -3.56
CA ARG A 232 -22.86 31.02 -3.20
C ARG A 232 -22.75 30.89 -1.68
N ASP A 233 -23.80 30.35 -1.05
CA ASP A 233 -23.85 30.14 0.40
C ASP A 233 -23.30 28.75 0.78
N PRO A 234 -22.11 28.66 1.41
CA PRO A 234 -21.47 27.40 1.75
C PRO A 234 -22.02 26.74 3.02
N ARG A 235 -22.91 27.38 3.78
CA ARG A 235 -23.30 26.89 5.13
C ARG A 235 -23.99 25.52 5.10
N LEU A 236 -24.69 25.21 4.02
CA LEU A 236 -25.36 23.92 3.81
C LEU A 236 -24.59 22.98 2.88
N VAL A 237 -23.40 23.39 2.41
CA VAL A 237 -22.58 22.57 1.54
C VAL A 237 -21.79 21.60 2.42
N PRO A 238 -21.92 20.27 2.23
CA PRO A 238 -21.11 19.29 2.94
C PRO A 238 -19.62 19.60 2.76
N ARG A 239 -18.79 19.34 3.77
CA ARG A 239 -17.34 19.56 3.75
C ARG A 239 -16.89 21.04 3.76
N ALA A 240 -17.81 22.00 3.75
CA ALA A 240 -17.46 23.42 3.74
C ALA A 240 -16.62 23.86 4.96
N GLY A 241 -16.72 23.13 6.08
CA GLY A 241 -15.90 23.40 7.27
C GLY A 241 -14.46 22.90 7.21
N ALA A 242 -14.11 22.10 6.19
CA ALA A 242 -12.77 21.54 6.05
C ALA A 242 -11.70 22.64 6.00
N GLY A 243 -10.59 22.39 6.70
CA GLY A 243 -9.50 23.36 6.83
C GLY A 243 -9.94 24.67 7.47
N GLY A 244 -10.81 24.65 8.49
CA GLY A 244 -11.21 25.90 9.16
C GLY A 244 -12.01 26.86 8.28
N GLY A 245 -12.79 26.32 7.34
CA GLY A 245 -13.58 27.07 6.36
C GLY A 245 -12.85 27.40 5.05
N LEU A 246 -11.63 26.90 4.84
CA LEU A 246 -10.91 27.02 3.57
C LEU A 246 -11.72 26.47 2.38
N ALA A 247 -12.35 25.30 2.58
CA ALA A 247 -13.18 24.68 1.55
C ALA A 247 -14.37 25.56 1.16
N ALA A 248 -14.97 26.28 2.11
CA ALA A 248 -16.05 27.23 1.83
C ALA A 248 -15.59 28.36 0.91
N ALA A 249 -14.40 28.94 1.15
CA ALA A 249 -13.85 29.98 0.28
C ALA A 249 -13.47 29.45 -1.10
N LEU A 250 -12.84 28.26 -1.18
CA LEU A 250 -12.53 27.60 -2.45
C LEU A 250 -13.80 27.38 -3.31
N TRP A 251 -14.87 26.92 -2.68
CA TRP A 251 -16.16 26.70 -3.34
C TRP A 251 -16.82 28.03 -3.76
N ALA A 252 -16.88 29.01 -2.87
CA ALA A 252 -17.56 30.28 -3.12
C ALA A 252 -16.84 31.16 -4.16
N PHE A 253 -15.53 31.38 -4.02
CA PHE A 253 -14.75 32.26 -4.89
C PHE A 253 -14.30 31.58 -6.19
N PHE A 254 -13.86 30.32 -6.12
CA PHE A 254 -13.20 29.64 -7.24
C PHE A 254 -14.07 28.54 -7.87
N GLY A 255 -15.28 28.30 -7.36
CA GLY A 255 -16.15 27.23 -7.87
C GLY A 255 -15.58 25.84 -7.68
N ALA A 256 -14.75 25.67 -6.65
CA ALA A 256 -14.08 24.40 -6.42
C ALA A 256 -15.09 23.27 -6.22
N LYS A 257 -14.83 22.10 -6.82
CA LYS A 257 -15.56 20.88 -6.50
C LYS A 257 -15.04 20.33 -5.17
N LEU A 258 -15.93 20.14 -4.20
CA LEU A 258 -15.57 19.53 -2.92
C LEU A 258 -15.72 18.01 -3.02
N GLY A 259 -14.65 17.27 -2.75
CA GLY A 259 -14.59 15.82 -2.93
C GLY A 259 -14.11 15.06 -1.69
N ASP A 260 -14.43 13.78 -1.65
CA ASP A 260 -13.86 12.83 -0.70
C ASP A 260 -12.42 12.49 -1.09
N GLY A 261 -11.47 12.82 -0.21
CA GLY A 261 -10.05 12.74 -0.56
C GLY A 261 -9.55 11.34 -0.85
N ALA A 262 -9.94 10.35 -0.05
CA ALA A 262 -9.49 8.98 -0.26
C ALA A 262 -10.03 8.39 -1.56
N ASN A 263 -11.32 8.56 -1.86
CA ASN A 263 -11.90 8.07 -3.11
C ASN A 263 -11.34 8.81 -4.33
N PHE A 264 -11.18 10.14 -4.23
CA PHE A 264 -10.61 10.93 -5.32
C PHE A 264 -9.16 10.51 -5.64
N ILE A 265 -8.32 10.32 -4.61
CA ILE A 265 -6.93 9.89 -4.79
C ILE A 265 -6.87 8.46 -5.32
N LEU A 266 -7.77 7.58 -4.88
CA LEU A 266 -7.87 6.21 -5.39
C LEU A 266 -8.14 6.19 -6.90
N GLU A 267 -9.05 7.04 -7.37
CA GLU A 267 -9.36 7.20 -8.79
C GLU A 267 -8.19 7.84 -9.56
N GLU A 268 -7.65 8.95 -9.06
CA GLU A 268 -6.55 9.66 -9.73
C GLU A 268 -5.24 8.86 -9.77
N ALA A 269 -5.00 7.99 -8.80
CA ALA A 269 -3.85 7.10 -8.78
C ALA A 269 -3.98 5.90 -9.75
N GLY A 270 -5.11 5.75 -10.44
CA GLY A 270 -5.36 4.63 -11.36
C GLY A 270 -5.55 3.29 -10.65
N CYS A 271 -5.95 3.30 -9.38
CA CYS A 271 -6.01 2.10 -8.54
C CYS A 271 -7.17 1.16 -8.93
N ILE A 272 -8.24 1.70 -9.52
CA ILE A 272 -9.46 0.95 -9.84
C ILE A 272 -9.21 -0.21 -10.81
N ASP A 273 -8.40 0.00 -11.85
CA ASP A 273 -8.09 -1.04 -12.83
C ASP A 273 -7.24 -2.16 -12.23
N GLU A 274 -6.28 -1.82 -11.37
CA GLU A 274 -5.45 -2.79 -10.65
C GLU A 274 -6.27 -3.59 -9.63
N ILE A 275 -7.23 -2.94 -8.95
CA ILE A 275 -8.17 -3.59 -8.03
C ILE A 275 -8.99 -4.66 -8.76
N ALA A 276 -9.49 -4.37 -9.96
CA ALA A 276 -10.33 -5.32 -10.71
C ALA A 276 -9.59 -6.62 -11.10
N GLY A 277 -8.27 -6.57 -11.27
CA GLY A 277 -7.44 -7.72 -11.61
C GLY A 277 -6.81 -8.44 -10.42
N ALA A 278 -6.99 -7.93 -9.19
CA ALA A 278 -6.30 -8.44 -8.02
C ALA A 278 -6.97 -9.71 -7.43
N GLY A 279 -6.16 -10.64 -6.94
CA GLY A 279 -6.65 -11.81 -6.17
C GLY A 279 -6.88 -11.50 -4.68
N ILE A 280 -6.16 -10.53 -4.14
CA ILE A 280 -6.27 -10.04 -2.77
C ILE A 280 -5.74 -8.61 -2.72
N ILE A 281 -6.35 -7.76 -1.89
CA ILE A 281 -5.88 -6.41 -1.64
C ILE A 281 -5.42 -6.31 -0.19
N VAL A 282 -4.27 -5.67 0.02
CA VAL A 282 -3.79 -5.31 1.35
C VAL A 282 -3.70 -3.81 1.45
N THR A 283 -4.40 -3.25 2.42
CA THR A 283 -4.41 -1.83 2.73
C THR A 283 -4.17 -1.63 4.22
N GLY A 284 -4.04 -0.37 4.66
CA GLY A 284 -3.71 -0.10 6.05
C GLY A 284 -3.36 1.34 6.32
N GLU A 285 -3.32 1.68 7.60
CA GLU A 285 -2.93 2.98 8.14
C GLU A 285 -2.38 2.84 9.57
N GLY A 286 -1.82 3.92 10.12
CA GLY A 286 -1.19 3.87 11.45
C GLY A 286 -2.12 3.50 12.61
N LYS A 287 -3.41 3.84 12.52
CA LYS A 287 -4.43 3.44 13.50
C LYS A 287 -5.75 3.20 12.81
N VAL A 288 -6.31 2.01 13.01
CA VAL A 288 -7.63 1.64 12.48
C VAL A 288 -8.64 1.77 13.61
N ASP A 289 -9.58 2.69 13.48
CA ASP A 289 -10.64 2.95 14.46
C ASP A 289 -11.96 3.38 13.77
N SER A 290 -12.95 3.83 14.54
CA SER A 290 -14.25 4.26 14.01
C SER A 290 -14.18 5.45 13.05
N GLN A 291 -13.05 6.16 12.97
CA GLN A 291 -12.84 7.20 11.97
C GLN A 291 -12.38 6.63 10.63
N THR A 292 -11.81 5.43 10.59
CA THR A 292 -11.38 4.78 9.35
C THR A 292 -12.55 4.56 8.39
N GLU A 293 -13.72 4.22 8.94
CA GLU A 293 -14.96 4.05 8.17
C GLU A 293 -15.52 5.37 7.61
N LYS A 294 -15.07 6.51 8.14
CA LYS A 294 -15.56 7.84 7.76
C LYS A 294 -14.78 8.43 6.59
N GLY A 295 -14.50 7.62 5.57
CA GLY A 295 -13.90 8.11 4.31
C GLY A 295 -12.38 8.10 4.26
N LYS A 296 -11.70 7.32 5.12
CA LYS A 296 -10.24 7.13 5.01
C LYS A 296 -9.88 6.07 3.96
N VAL A 297 -8.59 6.09 3.58
CA VAL A 297 -8.00 5.19 2.58
C VAL A 297 -8.36 3.71 2.78
N PRO A 298 -8.24 3.08 3.98
CA PRO A 298 -8.56 1.66 4.10
C PRO A 298 -10.01 1.34 3.71
N TYR A 299 -10.95 2.21 4.07
CA TYR A 299 -12.37 2.00 3.77
C TYR A 299 -12.70 2.31 2.31
N ALA A 300 -12.12 3.34 1.71
CA ALA A 300 -12.25 3.62 0.27
C ALA A 300 -11.75 2.44 -0.58
N VAL A 301 -10.58 1.90 -0.24
CA VAL A 301 -10.01 0.71 -0.89
C VAL A 301 -10.90 -0.52 -0.70
N ALA A 302 -11.44 -0.73 0.51
CA ALA A 302 -12.34 -1.86 0.77
C ALA A 302 -13.66 -1.77 0.00
N LYS A 303 -14.25 -0.57 -0.10
CA LYS A 303 -15.42 -0.34 -0.95
C LYS A 303 -15.15 -0.64 -2.41
N ALA A 304 -14.00 -0.20 -2.92
CA ALA A 304 -13.59 -0.52 -4.29
C ALA A 304 -13.36 -2.03 -4.48
N GLY A 305 -12.61 -2.68 -3.59
CA GLY A 305 -12.39 -4.13 -3.63
C GLY A 305 -13.70 -4.92 -3.60
N SER A 306 -14.62 -4.57 -2.69
CA SER A 306 -15.94 -5.20 -2.57
C SER A 306 -16.77 -5.08 -3.86
N LYS A 307 -16.77 -3.91 -4.52
CA LYS A 307 -17.43 -3.72 -5.83
C LYS A 307 -16.90 -4.66 -6.92
N HIS A 308 -15.62 -5.02 -6.84
CA HIS A 308 -14.96 -5.93 -7.78
C HIS A 308 -14.91 -7.39 -7.30
N GLY A 309 -15.50 -7.70 -6.13
CA GLY A 309 -15.46 -9.04 -5.54
C GLY A 309 -14.07 -9.47 -5.04
N VAL A 310 -13.17 -8.52 -4.80
CA VAL A 310 -11.80 -8.80 -4.36
C VAL A 310 -11.70 -8.64 -2.83
N PRO A 311 -11.19 -9.65 -2.10
CA PRO A 311 -11.08 -9.60 -0.65
C PRO A 311 -10.04 -8.57 -0.21
N VAL A 312 -10.40 -7.74 0.78
CA VAL A 312 -9.53 -6.70 1.32
C VAL A 312 -9.11 -7.03 2.74
N VAL A 313 -7.80 -7.09 2.97
CA VAL A 313 -7.18 -7.26 4.27
C VAL A 313 -6.63 -5.91 4.75
N VAL A 314 -6.95 -5.53 5.97
CA VAL A 314 -6.51 -4.27 6.58
C VAL A 314 -5.39 -4.54 7.60
N LEU A 315 -4.28 -3.82 7.47
CA LEU A 315 -3.15 -3.82 8.40
C LEU A 315 -3.10 -2.48 9.16
N GLY A 316 -3.37 -2.50 10.45
CA GLY A 316 -3.25 -1.34 11.33
C GLY A 316 -1.91 -1.27 12.04
N GLY A 317 -1.36 -0.07 12.21
CA GLY A 317 -0.29 0.17 13.21
C GLY A 317 -0.77 -0.07 14.65
N SER A 318 -2.06 0.15 14.88
CA SER A 318 -2.80 -0.22 16.09
C SER A 318 -4.29 -0.35 15.75
N LEU A 319 -5.03 -1.13 16.53
CA LEU A 319 -6.48 -1.26 16.42
C LEU A 319 -7.19 -0.60 17.60
N GLY A 320 -8.20 0.22 17.34
CA GLY A 320 -9.06 0.79 18.38
C GLY A 320 -10.13 -0.20 18.85
N ASP A 321 -10.60 -0.04 20.10
CA ASP A 321 -11.65 -0.88 20.70
C ASP A 321 -12.91 -1.00 19.83
N SER A 322 -13.26 0.06 19.10
CA SER A 322 -14.40 0.05 18.18
C SER A 322 -14.29 -1.06 17.14
N VAL A 323 -13.10 -1.29 16.59
CA VAL A 323 -12.83 -2.31 15.56
C VAL A 323 -12.88 -3.71 16.15
N ILE A 324 -12.48 -3.86 17.42
CA ILE A 324 -12.58 -5.14 18.15
C ILE A 324 -14.04 -5.52 18.36
N HIS A 325 -14.92 -4.54 18.63
CA HIS A 325 -16.35 -4.77 18.78
C HIS A 325 -17.06 -5.04 17.44
N GLY A 326 -16.52 -4.56 16.34
CA GLY A 326 -16.99 -4.84 14.99
C GLY A 326 -16.31 -3.95 13.95
N TYR A 327 -16.21 -4.44 12.72
CA TYR A 327 -15.68 -3.69 11.59
C TYR A 327 -16.56 -3.89 10.35
N PRO A 328 -16.45 -3.04 9.31
CA PRO A 328 -17.30 -3.07 8.14
C PRO A 328 -17.21 -4.41 7.40
N ALA A 329 -18.31 -4.83 6.79
CA ALA A 329 -18.37 -6.08 6.03
C ALA A 329 -17.44 -6.07 4.81
N GLU A 330 -17.04 -4.89 4.33
CA GLU A 330 -16.06 -4.72 3.26
C GLU A 330 -14.63 -5.11 3.67
N PHE A 331 -14.33 -5.17 4.97
CA PHE A 331 -13.06 -5.70 5.45
C PHE A 331 -13.19 -7.21 5.61
N CYS A 332 -12.40 -7.97 4.84
CA CYS A 332 -12.35 -9.43 4.97
C CYS A 332 -11.67 -9.84 6.29
N SER A 333 -10.65 -9.09 6.71
CA SER A 333 -9.96 -9.26 7.99
C SER A 333 -9.17 -8.02 8.34
N VAL A 334 -8.92 -7.82 9.63
CA VAL A 334 -8.14 -6.70 10.17
C VAL A 334 -7.06 -7.27 11.09
N PHE A 335 -5.82 -6.80 10.93
CA PHE A 335 -4.66 -7.23 11.69
C PHE A 335 -3.96 -6.04 12.34
N ASP A 336 -3.46 -6.24 13.54
CA ASP A 336 -2.51 -5.33 14.19
C ASP A 336 -1.09 -5.72 13.78
N SER A 337 -0.28 -4.73 13.41
CA SER A 337 1.12 -4.95 13.04
C SER A 337 2.07 -5.03 14.25
N THR A 338 1.62 -4.75 15.46
CA THR A 338 2.44 -4.90 16.68
C THR A 338 2.62 -6.37 17.06
N THR A 339 3.76 -6.70 17.68
CA THR A 339 4.12 -8.09 18.05
C THR A 339 3.95 -8.40 19.53
N GLY A 340 3.48 -7.43 20.33
CA GLY A 340 3.36 -7.56 21.77
C GLY A 340 3.09 -6.19 22.43
N PRO A 341 2.84 -6.18 23.76
CA PRO A 341 2.63 -4.94 24.49
C PRO A 341 3.92 -4.09 24.49
N GLY A 342 3.75 -2.78 24.41
CA GLY A 342 4.84 -1.80 24.43
C GLY A 342 4.29 -0.38 24.47
N THR A 343 5.17 0.61 24.54
CA THR A 343 4.78 2.01 24.40
C THR A 343 4.48 2.37 22.93
N ILE A 344 3.85 3.52 22.70
CA ILE A 344 3.61 4.02 21.34
C ILE A 344 4.93 4.26 20.62
N GLU A 345 5.93 4.78 21.33
CA GLU A 345 7.27 5.05 20.81
C GLU A 345 7.96 3.75 20.37
N GLU A 346 7.90 2.71 21.20
CA GLU A 346 8.45 1.38 20.87
C GLU A 346 7.73 0.76 19.66
N ALA A 347 6.41 0.91 19.56
CA ALA A 347 5.63 0.42 18.42
C ALA A 347 6.03 1.16 17.12
N ILE A 348 6.17 2.48 17.17
CA ILE A 348 6.60 3.32 16.04
C ILE A 348 8.01 2.93 15.57
N GLU A 349 8.96 2.77 16.49
CA GLU A 349 10.35 2.40 16.17
C GLU A 349 10.43 1.01 15.53
N ARG A 350 9.64 0.05 16.04
CA ARG A 350 9.63 -1.33 15.56
C ARG A 350 8.79 -1.54 14.30
N THR A 351 8.00 -0.55 13.86
CA THR A 351 7.09 -0.70 12.72
C THR A 351 7.81 -1.22 11.45
N ARG A 352 9.06 -0.79 11.19
CA ARG A 352 9.86 -1.27 10.05
C ARG A 352 10.18 -2.76 10.10
N LEU A 353 10.20 -3.36 11.29
CA LEU A 353 10.40 -4.79 11.50
C LEU A 353 9.07 -5.55 11.50
N THR A 354 8.04 -5.00 12.14
CA THR A 354 6.82 -5.74 12.45
C THR A 354 5.79 -5.70 11.33
N LEU A 355 5.68 -4.59 10.59
CA LEU A 355 4.79 -4.47 9.43
C LEU A 355 5.09 -5.48 8.31
N PRO A 356 6.34 -5.64 7.80
CA PRO A 356 6.64 -6.65 6.80
C PRO A 356 6.46 -8.08 7.34
N PHE A 357 6.68 -8.29 8.64
CA PHE A 357 6.42 -9.58 9.28
C PHE A 357 4.93 -9.94 9.24
N ALA A 358 4.03 -9.03 9.63
CA ALA A 358 2.59 -9.24 9.57
C ALA A 358 2.11 -9.53 8.13
N ALA A 359 2.61 -8.74 7.16
CA ALA A 359 2.34 -8.94 5.74
C ALA A 359 2.79 -10.32 5.24
N ARG A 360 3.96 -10.82 5.69
CA ARG A 360 4.45 -12.17 5.39
C ARG A 360 3.51 -13.27 5.90
N GLN A 361 2.93 -13.10 7.08
CA GLN A 361 1.99 -14.08 7.64
C GLN A 361 0.70 -14.15 6.81
N ILE A 362 0.15 -13.00 6.41
CA ILE A 362 -1.02 -12.90 5.53
C ILE A 362 -0.74 -13.56 4.17
N ALA A 363 0.42 -13.27 3.59
CA ALA A 363 0.84 -13.84 2.32
C ALA A 363 1.01 -15.37 2.40
N GLY A 364 1.66 -15.88 3.45
CA GLY A 364 1.82 -17.31 3.69
C GLY A 364 0.48 -18.05 3.85
N LEU A 365 -0.48 -17.44 4.57
CA LEU A 365 -1.82 -17.98 4.70
C LEU A 365 -2.58 -17.99 3.36
N SER A 366 -2.50 -16.89 2.61
CA SER A 366 -3.10 -16.77 1.27
C SER A 366 -2.54 -17.83 0.31
N ARG A 367 -1.21 -18.02 0.32
CA ARG A 367 -0.53 -19.06 -0.45
C ARG A 367 -0.99 -20.46 -0.05
N ALA A 368 -1.10 -20.73 1.25
CA ALA A 368 -1.54 -22.03 1.76
C ALA A 368 -2.98 -22.36 1.36
N MET A 369 -3.87 -21.37 1.32
CA MET A 369 -5.24 -21.53 0.82
C MET A 369 -5.24 -21.87 -0.67
N LEU A 370 -4.43 -21.17 -1.48
CA LEU A 370 -4.36 -21.44 -2.91
C LEU A 370 -3.82 -22.85 -3.21
N LEU A 371 -2.76 -23.28 -2.51
CA LEU A 371 -2.21 -24.64 -2.63
C LEU A 371 -3.22 -25.78 -2.32
N ARG A 372 -4.27 -25.49 -1.54
CA ARG A 372 -5.33 -26.46 -1.22
C ARG A 372 -6.43 -26.51 -2.27
N SER A 373 -6.48 -25.55 -3.19
CA SER A 373 -7.46 -25.52 -4.28
C SER A 373 -7.25 -26.68 -5.27
N PRO A 374 -8.24 -26.97 -6.13
CA PRO A 374 -8.09 -28.00 -7.17
C PRO A 374 -6.83 -27.77 -8.00
N ALA A 375 -6.01 -28.82 -8.13
CA ALA A 375 -4.70 -28.74 -8.74
C ALA A 375 -4.64 -29.52 -10.05
N ARG A 376 -3.88 -29.00 -11.02
CA ARG A 376 -3.48 -29.80 -12.18
C ARG A 376 -2.59 -30.93 -11.68
N ARG A 377 -2.86 -32.16 -12.13
CA ARG A 377 -2.02 -33.31 -11.79
C ARG A 377 -0.90 -33.46 -12.79
N GLU A 378 0.31 -33.68 -12.28
CA GLU A 378 1.48 -34.01 -13.09
C GLU A 378 2.07 -35.33 -12.61
N LEU A 379 2.40 -36.19 -13.58
CA LEU A 379 3.06 -37.46 -13.33
C LEU A 379 4.50 -37.38 -13.81
N SER A 380 5.40 -37.80 -12.94
CA SER A 380 6.83 -37.89 -13.20
C SER A 380 7.37 -39.23 -12.76
N ALA A 381 8.50 -39.63 -13.33
CA ALA A 381 9.25 -40.78 -12.88
C ALA A 381 10.74 -40.43 -12.75
N GLY A 382 11.42 -41.10 -11.83
CA GLY A 382 12.82 -40.82 -11.52
C GLY A 382 13.55 -42.01 -10.92
N GLY A 383 14.87 -41.90 -10.83
CA GLY A 383 15.74 -42.99 -10.39
C GLY A 383 16.53 -42.66 -9.13
N VAL A 384 16.58 -43.60 -8.20
CA VAL A 384 17.63 -43.64 -7.17
C VAL A 384 18.72 -44.57 -7.66
N VAL A 385 19.71 -43.97 -8.34
CA VAL A 385 20.84 -44.73 -8.90
C VAL A 385 21.86 -44.99 -7.79
N ILE A 386 22.09 -46.26 -7.50
CA ILE A 386 23.01 -46.70 -6.47
C ILE A 386 24.19 -47.41 -7.12
N ARG A 387 25.40 -47.07 -6.67
CA ARG A 387 26.62 -47.81 -6.97
C ARG A 387 27.37 -48.16 -5.69
N SER A 388 28.21 -49.20 -5.76
CA SER A 388 29.19 -49.48 -4.72
C SER A 388 30.56 -48.97 -5.18
N ASN A 389 31.25 -48.22 -4.33
CA ASN A 389 32.60 -47.75 -4.55
C ASN A 389 33.44 -48.03 -3.30
N LEU A 390 34.49 -48.84 -3.42
CA LEU A 390 35.34 -49.27 -2.30
C LEU A 390 34.55 -49.81 -1.09
N GLY A 391 33.48 -50.55 -1.35
CA GLY A 391 32.63 -51.16 -0.31
C GLY A 391 31.60 -50.23 0.33
N LYS A 392 31.54 -48.95 -0.07
CA LYS A 392 30.53 -47.99 0.38
C LYS A 392 29.47 -47.73 -0.69
N LEU A 393 28.23 -47.50 -0.30
CA LEU A 393 27.17 -47.14 -1.25
C LEU A 393 27.18 -45.64 -1.53
N GLN A 394 26.95 -45.30 -2.81
CA GLN A 394 26.78 -43.92 -3.26
C GLN A 394 25.50 -43.79 -4.08
N VAL A 395 24.84 -42.65 -3.96
CA VAL A 395 23.62 -42.28 -4.69
C VAL A 395 23.93 -41.15 -5.65
N LEU A 396 23.44 -41.25 -6.89
CA LEU A 396 23.55 -40.18 -7.88
C LEU A 396 22.54 -39.07 -7.57
N MET A 397 23.01 -37.84 -7.53
CA MET A 397 22.19 -36.66 -7.26
C MET A 397 22.50 -35.54 -8.25
N ILE A 398 21.52 -34.68 -8.48
CA ILE A 398 21.62 -33.49 -9.33
C ILE A 398 21.36 -32.23 -8.50
N GLU A 399 22.05 -31.14 -8.78
CA GLU A 399 21.75 -29.83 -8.18
C GLU A 399 20.65 -29.12 -8.99
N ASP A 400 19.55 -28.81 -8.32
CA ASP A 400 18.44 -28.09 -8.94
C ASP A 400 18.68 -26.56 -9.01
N ARG A 401 17.77 -25.85 -9.68
CA ARG A 401 17.83 -24.39 -9.84
C ARG A 401 17.79 -23.58 -8.52
N PHE A 402 17.48 -24.21 -7.40
CA PHE A 402 17.45 -23.60 -6.07
C PHE A 402 18.70 -23.94 -5.23
N GLY A 403 19.66 -24.65 -5.83
CA GLY A 403 20.87 -25.12 -5.17
C GLY A 403 20.57 -26.18 -4.11
N PHE A 404 19.53 -27.00 -4.31
CA PHE A 404 19.25 -28.19 -3.51
C PHE A 404 19.64 -29.43 -4.33
N LEU A 405 20.22 -30.42 -3.65
CA LEU A 405 20.43 -31.73 -4.26
C LEU A 405 19.10 -32.47 -4.34
N ALA A 406 18.81 -33.02 -5.51
CA ALA A 406 17.60 -33.79 -5.82
C ALA A 406 17.97 -35.09 -6.54
N LEU A 407 16.97 -35.98 -6.68
CA LEU A 407 17.08 -37.18 -7.48
C LEU A 407 16.68 -36.87 -8.93
N PRO A 408 17.35 -37.49 -9.92
CA PRO A 408 17.01 -37.30 -11.31
C PRO A 408 15.60 -37.81 -11.64
N LYS A 409 14.81 -36.99 -12.32
CA LYS A 409 13.39 -37.23 -12.62
C LYS A 409 12.87 -36.25 -13.68
N GLY A 410 11.87 -36.69 -14.46
CA GLY A 410 11.11 -35.78 -15.33
C GLY A 410 9.72 -36.29 -15.68
N HIS A 411 9.08 -35.67 -16.66
CA HIS A 411 7.68 -35.92 -17.01
C HIS A 411 7.52 -37.28 -17.71
N VAL A 412 6.37 -37.92 -17.49
CA VAL A 412 6.03 -39.17 -18.20
C VAL A 412 5.34 -38.81 -19.51
N ASP A 413 5.91 -39.27 -20.62
CA ASP A 413 5.35 -38.98 -21.95
C ASP A 413 4.11 -39.84 -22.25
N GLN A 414 3.33 -39.40 -23.24
CA GLN A 414 2.11 -40.10 -23.62
C GLN A 414 2.43 -41.51 -24.17
N GLY A 415 1.92 -42.54 -23.49
CA GLY A 415 2.14 -43.94 -23.85
C GLY A 415 3.43 -44.54 -23.27
N GLU A 416 4.20 -43.77 -22.52
CA GLU A 416 5.42 -44.21 -21.83
C GLU A 416 5.08 -44.85 -20.47
N SER A 417 5.74 -45.95 -20.12
CA SER A 417 5.65 -46.53 -18.78
C SER A 417 6.51 -45.74 -17.78
N PHE A 418 6.16 -45.76 -16.49
CA PHE A 418 6.95 -45.09 -15.45
C PHE A 418 8.41 -45.59 -15.39
N GLU A 419 8.63 -46.87 -15.68
CA GLU A 419 9.96 -47.47 -15.76
C GLU A 419 10.77 -46.91 -16.94
N GLN A 420 10.13 -46.76 -18.10
CA GLN A 420 10.74 -46.21 -19.31
C GLN A 420 11.12 -44.74 -19.09
N ALA A 421 10.18 -43.95 -18.56
CA ALA A 421 10.40 -42.56 -18.19
C ALA A 421 11.55 -42.42 -17.20
N ALA A 422 11.57 -43.20 -16.11
CA ALA A 422 12.63 -43.11 -15.11
C ALA A 422 14.02 -43.41 -15.71
N LEU A 423 14.14 -44.41 -16.60
CA LEU A 423 15.42 -44.75 -17.24
C LEU A 423 15.86 -43.67 -18.24
N ARG A 424 14.92 -43.11 -19.01
CA ARG A 424 15.17 -42.02 -19.96
C ARG A 424 15.64 -40.77 -19.23
N GLU A 425 14.90 -40.31 -18.24
CA GLU A 425 15.17 -39.10 -17.45
C GLU A 425 16.53 -39.16 -16.74
N VAL A 426 16.84 -40.31 -16.10
CA VAL A 426 18.16 -40.51 -15.49
C VAL A 426 19.28 -40.37 -16.53
N LYS A 427 19.10 -40.96 -17.71
CA LYS A 427 20.10 -40.91 -18.77
C LYS A 427 20.24 -39.49 -19.34
N GLU A 428 19.14 -38.79 -19.53
CA GLU A 428 19.10 -37.43 -20.08
C GLU A 428 19.74 -36.42 -19.11
N GLU A 429 19.30 -36.40 -17.85
CA GLU A 429 19.77 -35.42 -16.86
C GLU A 429 21.22 -35.66 -16.41
N THR A 430 21.67 -36.92 -16.39
CA THR A 430 22.94 -37.30 -15.75
C THR A 430 23.98 -37.94 -16.67
N GLY A 431 23.58 -38.44 -17.85
CA GLY A 431 24.44 -39.24 -18.74
C GLY A 431 24.67 -40.69 -18.29
N ILE A 432 24.10 -41.11 -17.15
CA ILE A 432 24.31 -42.46 -16.60
C ILE A 432 23.28 -43.44 -17.16
N GLU A 433 23.77 -44.58 -17.66
CA GLU A 433 22.92 -45.67 -18.11
C GLU A 433 22.66 -46.65 -16.96
N CYS A 434 21.41 -47.02 -16.78
CA CYS A 434 20.94 -47.74 -15.61
C CYS A 434 20.21 -49.04 -15.96
N LYS A 435 20.28 -50.00 -15.05
CA LYS A 435 19.36 -51.14 -14.98
C LYS A 435 18.42 -50.95 -13.81
N LEU A 436 17.12 -51.08 -14.07
CA LEU A 436 16.08 -50.99 -13.05
C LEU A 436 16.12 -52.25 -12.17
N ILE A 437 16.07 -52.06 -10.86
CA ILE A 437 16.11 -53.14 -9.87
C ILE A 437 14.73 -53.37 -9.27
N ALA A 438 14.13 -52.32 -8.72
CA ALA A 438 12.86 -52.41 -8.00
C ALA A 438 12.18 -51.05 -7.95
N ARG A 439 10.86 -51.04 -7.73
CA ARG A 439 10.13 -49.82 -7.39
C ARG A 439 10.41 -49.44 -5.93
N THR A 440 10.76 -48.19 -5.67
CA THR A 440 10.86 -47.66 -4.31
C THR A 440 9.48 -47.28 -3.77
N GLY A 441 8.75 -46.45 -4.54
CA GLY A 441 7.47 -45.88 -4.10
C GLY A 441 7.09 -44.68 -4.96
N SER A 442 6.11 -43.90 -4.51
CA SER A 442 5.76 -42.63 -5.12
C SER A 442 5.60 -41.55 -4.06
N HIS A 443 6.01 -40.32 -4.37
CA HIS A 443 5.85 -39.17 -3.50
C HIS A 443 5.02 -38.10 -4.21
N THR A 444 3.98 -37.60 -3.54
CA THR A 444 3.13 -36.53 -4.06
C THR A 444 3.38 -35.24 -3.28
N TYR A 445 3.58 -34.14 -3.97
CA TYR A 445 3.70 -32.82 -3.37
C TYR A 445 2.95 -31.77 -4.19
N ARG A 446 2.60 -30.67 -3.54
CA ARG A 446 1.93 -29.53 -4.17
C ARG A 446 2.82 -28.31 -4.18
N PHE A 447 2.75 -27.56 -5.28
CA PHE A 447 3.39 -26.27 -5.44
C PHE A 447 2.51 -25.36 -6.31
N LEU A 448 2.86 -24.08 -6.39
CA LEU A 448 2.23 -23.14 -7.31
C LEU A 448 3.18 -22.91 -8.49
N ASP A 449 2.62 -22.87 -9.70
CA ASP A 449 3.39 -22.45 -10.86
C ASP A 449 3.55 -20.92 -10.92
N SER A 450 4.19 -20.41 -11.97
CA SER A 450 4.42 -18.98 -12.19
C SER A 450 3.13 -18.15 -12.37
N CYS A 451 2.00 -18.81 -12.63
CA CYS A 451 0.69 -18.19 -12.74
C CYS A 451 -0.13 -18.37 -11.46
N CYS A 452 0.52 -18.73 -10.34
CA CYS A 452 -0.10 -19.06 -9.07
C CYS A 452 -1.12 -20.21 -9.17
N SER A 453 -1.03 -21.07 -10.19
CA SER A 453 -1.94 -22.21 -10.33
C SER A 453 -1.43 -23.40 -9.52
N PRO A 454 -2.27 -24.07 -8.72
CA PRO A 454 -1.87 -25.25 -7.97
C PRO A 454 -1.54 -26.43 -8.88
N VAL A 455 -0.38 -27.03 -8.63
CA VAL A 455 0.08 -28.27 -9.28
C VAL A 455 0.30 -29.34 -8.22
N GLU A 456 -0.30 -30.50 -8.43
CA GLU A 456 -0.09 -31.71 -7.62
C GLU A 456 0.77 -32.68 -8.43
N LYS A 457 2.04 -32.78 -8.06
CA LYS A 457 3.03 -33.59 -8.77
C LYS A 457 3.30 -34.88 -8.01
N THR A 458 3.10 -36.01 -8.69
CA THR A 458 3.43 -37.34 -8.19
C THR A 458 4.64 -37.86 -8.93
N VAL A 459 5.70 -38.18 -8.17
CA VAL A 459 6.94 -38.75 -8.72
C VAL A 459 7.04 -40.21 -8.32
N HIS A 460 7.16 -41.10 -9.31
CA HIS A 460 7.40 -42.53 -9.12
C HIS A 460 8.89 -42.81 -9.14
N TYR A 461 9.44 -43.31 -8.03
CA TYR A 461 10.87 -43.60 -7.92
C TYR A 461 11.19 -45.08 -8.03
N TYR A 462 12.30 -45.36 -8.70
CA TYR A 462 12.83 -46.70 -8.90
C TYR A 462 14.27 -46.80 -8.43
N VAL A 463 14.59 -47.89 -7.75
CA VAL A 463 15.97 -48.27 -7.44
C VAL A 463 16.65 -48.72 -8.73
N MET A 464 17.81 -48.16 -9.01
CA MET A 464 18.58 -48.46 -10.21
C MET A 464 20.03 -48.75 -9.86
N LYS A 465 20.67 -49.58 -10.69
CA LYS A 465 22.13 -49.79 -10.64
C LYS A 465 22.75 -49.27 -11.91
N GLN A 466 23.88 -48.57 -11.76
CA GLN A 466 24.68 -48.12 -12.89
C GLN A 466 25.09 -49.34 -13.73
N ALA A 467 24.78 -49.30 -15.03
CA ALA A 467 25.14 -50.30 -16.02
C ALA A 467 26.19 -49.78 -17.01
N GLY A 468 26.28 -48.45 -17.19
CA GLY A 468 27.23 -47.79 -18.07
C GLY A 468 27.11 -46.27 -17.97
N GLY A 469 27.76 -45.56 -18.91
CA GLY A 469 27.74 -44.10 -18.98
C GLY A 469 28.70 -43.40 -18.01
N GLU A 470 28.97 -42.14 -18.31
CA GLU A 470 29.77 -41.22 -17.50
C GLU A 470 28.91 -39.99 -17.19
N ILE A 471 29.20 -39.32 -16.07
CA ILE A 471 28.47 -38.11 -15.69
C ILE A 471 28.59 -37.07 -16.80
N ARG A 472 27.45 -36.70 -17.38
CA ARG A 472 27.29 -35.63 -18.35
C ARG A 472 26.01 -34.88 -18.02
N PRO A 473 26.10 -33.77 -17.26
CA PRO A 473 24.94 -32.96 -16.94
C PRO A 473 24.24 -32.46 -18.21
N GLN A 474 22.93 -32.47 -18.21
CA GLN A 474 22.15 -31.89 -19.30
C GLN A 474 22.33 -30.36 -19.35
N PRO A 475 22.68 -29.78 -20.52
CA PRO A 475 22.82 -28.34 -20.65
C PRO A 475 21.49 -27.62 -20.34
N GLY A 476 21.51 -26.73 -19.33
CA GLY A 476 20.40 -25.83 -19.02
C GLY A 476 19.40 -26.29 -17.95
N GLU A 477 19.44 -27.55 -17.49
CA GLU A 477 18.50 -28.07 -16.49
C GLU A 477 19.13 -28.41 -15.13
N SER A 478 20.42 -28.77 -15.08
CA SER A 478 21.14 -29.07 -13.83
C SER A 478 22.51 -28.38 -13.80
N ALA A 479 22.88 -27.81 -12.66
CA ALA A 479 24.15 -27.11 -12.49
C ALA A 479 25.33 -28.08 -12.26
N GLU A 480 25.07 -29.18 -11.53
CA GLU A 480 26.06 -30.20 -11.21
C GLU A 480 25.39 -31.57 -11.02
N VAL A 481 26.10 -32.64 -11.36
CA VAL A 481 25.69 -34.03 -11.14
C VAL A 481 26.80 -34.72 -10.35
N MET A 482 26.46 -35.34 -9.22
CA MET A 482 27.47 -35.87 -8.29
C MET A 482 27.03 -37.16 -7.61
N TRP A 483 28.03 -37.91 -7.15
CA TRP A 483 27.83 -39.10 -6.30
C TRP A 483 27.94 -38.71 -4.83
N VAL A 484 26.86 -38.92 -4.08
CA VAL A 484 26.82 -38.68 -2.65
C VAL A 484 26.90 -40.00 -1.90
N GLY A 485 27.84 -40.11 -0.96
CA GLY A 485 27.96 -41.29 -0.09
C GLY A 485 26.76 -41.43 0.85
N GLU A 486 26.34 -42.67 1.12
CA GLU A 486 25.21 -42.96 2.01
C GLU A 486 25.37 -42.32 3.41
N GLU A 487 26.61 -42.21 3.90
CA GLU A 487 26.93 -41.57 5.18
C GLU A 487 26.66 -40.06 5.19
N SER A 488 26.63 -39.42 4.03
CA SER A 488 26.47 -37.97 3.87
C SER A 488 25.04 -37.55 3.53
N VAL A 489 24.14 -38.49 3.20
CA VAL A 489 22.76 -38.18 2.78
C VAL A 489 22.01 -37.34 3.83
N ASN A 490 22.33 -37.52 5.12
CA ASN A 490 21.69 -36.75 6.18
C ASN A 490 22.22 -35.32 6.32
N SER A 491 23.48 -35.06 5.91
CA SER A 491 24.16 -33.77 6.06
C SER A 491 24.09 -32.88 4.82
N ILE A 492 23.73 -33.43 3.66
CA ILE A 492 23.56 -32.62 2.44
C ILE A 492 22.31 -31.72 2.48
N LYS A 493 22.36 -30.64 1.71
CA LYS A 493 21.25 -29.73 1.44
C LYS A 493 20.30 -30.35 0.41
N THR A 494 19.34 -31.15 0.89
CA THR A 494 18.30 -31.83 0.08
C THR A 494 16.94 -31.70 0.76
N TYR A 495 15.86 -31.95 0.01
CA TYR A 495 14.50 -31.95 0.52
C TYR A 495 14.23 -33.14 1.48
N PRO A 496 13.43 -32.96 2.55
CA PRO A 496 13.16 -34.02 3.53
C PRO A 496 12.58 -35.31 2.93
N ASN A 497 11.66 -35.19 1.97
CA ASN A 497 11.07 -36.33 1.26
C ASN A 497 12.09 -37.10 0.41
N VAL A 498 13.07 -36.40 -0.17
CA VAL A 498 14.14 -37.05 -0.94
C VAL A 498 15.02 -37.92 -0.02
N LYS A 499 15.30 -37.46 1.21
CA LYS A 499 16.04 -38.27 2.20
C LYS A 499 15.32 -39.59 2.51
N GLU A 500 14.00 -39.52 2.67
CA GLU A 500 13.17 -40.71 2.91
C GLU A 500 13.22 -41.69 1.73
N VAL A 501 13.04 -41.19 0.50
CA VAL A 501 13.12 -41.99 -0.73
C VAL A 501 14.49 -42.66 -0.88
N ILE A 502 15.58 -41.95 -0.58
CA ILE A 502 16.94 -42.50 -0.61
C ILE A 502 17.10 -43.61 0.43
N GLY A 503 16.68 -43.38 1.68
CA GLY A 503 16.80 -44.38 2.75
C GLY A 503 16.04 -45.67 2.43
N GLN A 504 14.81 -45.56 1.92
CA GLN A 504 14.01 -46.70 1.46
C GLN A 504 14.71 -47.44 0.31
N SER A 505 15.25 -46.70 -0.66
CA SER A 505 15.94 -47.26 -1.82
C SER A 505 17.23 -48.01 -1.44
N LEU A 506 18.04 -47.46 -0.54
CA LEU A 506 19.25 -48.11 -0.01
C LEU A 506 18.91 -49.41 0.73
N ALA A 507 17.85 -49.41 1.54
CA ALA A 507 17.39 -50.61 2.23
C ALA A 507 16.90 -51.71 1.25
N ILE A 508 16.17 -51.32 0.19
CA ILE A 508 15.75 -52.24 -0.88
C ILE A 508 16.98 -52.81 -1.59
N TYR A 509 17.93 -51.95 -1.96
CA TYR A 509 19.17 -52.34 -2.64
C TYR A 509 20.00 -53.32 -1.80
N ALA A 510 20.20 -53.04 -0.52
CA ALA A 510 20.94 -53.91 0.39
C ALA A 510 20.29 -55.31 0.55
N LYS A 511 18.96 -55.37 0.70
CA LYS A 511 18.22 -56.64 0.77
C LYS A 511 18.35 -57.49 -0.49
N LEU A 512 18.38 -56.84 -1.66
CA LEU A 512 18.51 -57.55 -2.94
C LEU A 512 19.95 -57.98 -3.22
N ALA A 513 20.94 -57.18 -2.80
CA ALA A 513 22.34 -57.57 -2.86
C ALA A 513 22.64 -58.80 -1.98
N GLN A 514 22.06 -58.87 -0.78
CA GLN A 514 22.19 -60.03 0.12
C GLN A 514 21.53 -61.31 -0.38
N LYS A 515 20.57 -61.23 -1.32
CA LYS A 515 19.92 -62.41 -1.95
C LYS A 515 20.70 -62.94 -3.17
N GLN A 516 21.70 -62.20 -3.66
CA GLN A 516 22.53 -62.56 -4.81
C GLN A 516 23.91 -63.13 -4.41
N THR A 517 24.33 -62.90 -3.17
CA THR A 517 25.38 -63.67 -2.46
C THR A 517 24.78 -64.88 -1.78
#